data_AF-A0A930SG23-F1
#
_entry.id   AF-A0A930SG23-F1
#
_cell.length_a   1.000
_cell.length_b   1.000
_cell.length_c   1.000
_cell.angle_alpha   90.00
_cell.angle_beta   90.00
_cell.angle_gamma   90.00
#
_symmetry.space_group_name_H-M   'P 1'
#
loop_
_entity.id
_entity.type
_entity.pdbx_description
1 polymer ?
#
loop_
_entity_poly.entity_id
_entity_poly.type
_entity_poly.pdbx_seq_one_letter_code
_entity_poly.pdbx_strand_id
1 'polypeptide(L)'
;MDKLGLIILAGGLSTRMGQPKALLSWVGGESLISHALRKGLDADVHDILISIGDDEQLGHAIQTHIIDTLSNDEQEKVSIVRDSIERCGPLGGLYSTLAVGPSPAYAVMAVDMPFMEMDLYFDWLYQVDHNDWNAIIPYGDSDKAEPMAGIYRTHIASLIQSVLVGEDMSLHHALDVIGHVEHVDASDYTWELSNINRFEDYQWARALAENEFRRVPLISVVASKRKTGKTTVVTRLVSELQRVGLSVGVVKSDKHGFHMDHEGTDTDLAYKAGANAVAIAGPNETAIRIRTKEQSSLYDLTQHMPVDIVILETRSQGIAPIIEVT
;
A
#
# COMPACT_ATOMS: atom_id res chain seq x y z
N MET A 1 10.33 17.05 21.67
CA MET A 1 10.39 17.70 20.34
C MET A 1 8.98 18.10 19.99
N ASP A 2 8.75 19.33 19.50
CA ASP A 2 7.38 19.78 19.25
C ASP A 2 6.81 19.21 17.94
N LYS A 3 7.63 19.02 16.89
CA LYS A 3 7.27 18.35 15.62
C LYS A 3 8.50 17.74 14.93
N LEU A 4 8.32 16.60 14.26
CA LEU A 4 9.31 16.00 13.35
C LEU A 4 9.20 16.61 11.95
N GLY A 5 10.30 16.62 11.19
CA GLY A 5 10.23 16.65 9.72
C GLY A 5 10.05 15.23 9.16
N LEU A 6 9.71 15.11 7.88
CA LEU A 6 9.64 13.84 7.16
C LEU A 6 10.59 13.84 5.96
N ILE A 7 11.42 12.82 5.85
CA ILE A 7 12.18 12.52 4.64
C ILE A 7 11.49 11.36 3.94
N ILE A 8 11.09 11.57 2.69
CA ILE A 8 10.59 10.51 1.81
C ILE A 8 11.71 10.09 0.86
N LEU A 9 12.16 8.84 0.97
CA LEU A 9 13.13 8.25 0.04
C LEU A 9 12.39 7.69 -1.17
N ALA A 10 12.36 8.47 -2.27
CA ALA A 10 11.69 8.12 -3.51
C ALA A 10 12.64 7.68 -4.64
N GLY A 11 13.95 7.88 -4.43
CA GLY A 11 15.00 7.49 -5.37
C GLY A 11 15.23 5.97 -5.47
N GLY A 12 16.02 5.58 -6.47
CA GLY A 12 16.44 4.20 -6.70
C GLY A 12 16.05 3.67 -8.08
N LEU A 13 16.90 2.80 -8.63
CA LEU A 13 16.82 2.38 -10.03
C LEU A 13 15.56 1.58 -10.40
N SER A 14 14.79 1.09 -9.41
CA SER A 14 13.52 0.37 -9.61
C SER A 14 13.59 -0.76 -10.66
N THR A 15 14.76 -1.38 -10.84
CA THR A 15 15.06 -2.27 -11.98
C THR A 15 14.15 -3.49 -12.06
N ARG A 16 13.69 -3.99 -10.90
CA ARG A 16 12.77 -5.13 -10.79
C ARG A 16 11.32 -4.77 -11.08
N MET A 17 10.97 -3.48 -11.06
CA MET A 17 9.61 -2.97 -11.28
C MET A 17 9.36 -2.50 -12.71
N GLY A 18 10.43 -2.18 -13.46
CA GLY A 18 10.35 -1.70 -14.85
C GLY A 18 9.91 -0.25 -15.01
N GLN A 19 9.51 0.43 -13.93
CA GLN A 19 9.20 1.86 -13.85
C GLN A 19 9.52 2.39 -12.44
N PRO A 20 9.67 3.71 -12.24
CA PRO A 20 9.94 4.29 -10.92
C PRO A 20 8.86 3.92 -9.90
N LYS A 21 9.26 3.28 -8.78
CA LYS A 21 8.33 2.83 -7.72
C LYS A 21 7.43 3.96 -7.22
N ALA A 22 8.00 5.13 -6.97
CA ALA A 22 7.30 6.31 -6.46
C ALA A 22 6.05 6.67 -7.27
N LEU A 23 6.07 6.44 -8.60
CA LEU A 23 4.97 6.79 -9.52
C LEU A 23 3.97 5.65 -9.75
N LEU A 24 4.17 4.48 -9.13
CA LEU A 24 3.21 3.38 -9.23
C LEU A 24 1.86 3.81 -8.65
N SER A 25 0.78 3.51 -9.38
CA SER A 25 -0.57 3.78 -8.91
C SER A 25 -0.85 3.06 -7.59
N TRP A 26 -1.55 3.70 -6.69
CA TRP A 26 -1.95 3.16 -5.41
C TRP A 26 -3.47 3.14 -5.30
N VAL A 27 -3.99 3.18 -4.08
CA VAL A 27 -5.43 3.22 -3.78
C VAL A 27 -6.02 4.57 -4.19
N GLY A 28 -7.29 4.59 -4.58
CA GLY A 28 -8.02 5.84 -4.82
C GLY A 28 -7.55 6.64 -6.03
N GLY A 29 -6.69 6.07 -6.88
CA GLY A 29 -6.08 6.77 -8.02
C GLY A 29 -4.81 7.55 -7.68
N GLU A 30 -4.32 7.45 -6.44
CA GLU A 30 -3.08 8.09 -6.00
C GLU A 30 -1.85 7.36 -6.54
N SER A 31 -0.66 7.90 -6.25
CA SER A 31 0.63 7.23 -6.45
C SER A 31 1.27 6.88 -5.11
N LEU A 32 2.28 6.00 -5.09
CA LEU A 32 3.01 5.69 -3.84
C LEU A 32 3.64 6.93 -3.19
N ILE A 33 4.16 7.87 -3.99
CA ILE A 33 4.69 9.13 -3.46
C ILE A 33 3.58 10.03 -2.91
N SER A 34 2.43 10.11 -3.58
CA SER A 34 1.27 10.86 -3.08
C SER A 34 0.77 10.28 -1.74
N HIS A 35 0.73 8.96 -1.63
CA HIS A 35 0.33 8.25 -0.41
C HIS A 35 1.28 8.58 0.76
N ALA A 36 2.60 8.50 0.53
CA ALA A 36 3.59 8.87 1.56
C ALA A 36 3.52 10.37 1.94
N LEU A 37 3.26 11.25 0.97
CA LEU A 37 3.07 12.68 1.22
C LEU A 37 1.85 12.93 2.11
N ARG A 38 0.72 12.29 1.81
CA ARG A 38 -0.51 12.42 2.61
C ARG A 38 -0.29 12.00 4.05
N LYS A 39 0.40 10.89 4.32
CA LYS A 39 0.76 10.47 5.69
C LYS A 39 1.52 11.55 6.46
N GLY A 40 2.51 12.18 5.83
CA GLY A 40 3.26 13.28 6.46
C GLY A 40 2.41 14.52 6.71
N LEU A 41 1.62 14.93 5.72
CA LEU A 41 0.77 16.13 5.80
C LEU A 41 -0.34 15.97 6.85
N ASP A 42 -1.00 14.82 6.88
CA ASP A 42 -2.08 14.51 7.82
C ASP A 42 -1.56 14.40 9.26
N ALA A 43 -0.31 13.96 9.43
CA ALA A 43 0.40 13.97 10.72
C ALA A 43 0.95 15.35 11.13
N ASP A 44 0.72 16.40 10.32
CA ASP A 44 1.15 17.78 10.56
C ASP A 44 2.64 17.92 10.91
N VAL A 45 3.49 17.19 10.16
CA VAL A 45 4.94 17.33 10.24
C VAL A 45 5.39 18.76 9.90
N HIS A 46 6.56 19.13 10.40
CA HIS A 46 7.12 20.48 10.25
C HIS A 46 7.42 20.81 8.78
N ASP A 47 8.10 19.91 8.08
CA ASP A 47 8.43 20.00 6.66
C ASP A 47 8.65 18.59 6.08
N ILE A 48 8.52 18.47 4.75
CA ILE A 48 8.70 17.22 4.01
C ILE A 48 9.78 17.40 2.95
N LEU A 49 10.80 16.54 2.98
CA LEU A 49 11.88 16.49 2.00
C LEU A 49 11.78 15.20 1.19
N ILE A 50 11.68 15.30 -0.13
CA ILE A 50 11.61 14.14 -1.02
C ILE A 50 12.97 13.94 -1.71
N SER A 51 13.70 12.90 -1.35
CA SER A 51 14.92 12.50 -2.08
C SER A 51 14.55 11.74 -3.35
N ILE A 52 15.07 12.19 -4.49
CA ILE A 52 14.79 11.60 -5.81
C ILE A 52 16.00 10.92 -6.46
N GLY A 53 17.15 10.84 -5.78
CA GLY A 53 18.38 10.41 -6.43
C GLY A 53 18.89 11.45 -7.43
N ASP A 54 19.44 10.97 -8.54
CA ASP A 54 19.91 11.73 -9.71
C ASP A 54 18.87 11.77 -10.85
N ASP A 55 17.64 11.30 -10.62
CA ASP A 55 16.60 11.17 -11.66
C ASP A 55 15.78 12.47 -11.82
N GLU A 56 16.20 13.30 -12.77
CA GLU A 56 15.52 14.56 -13.11
C GLU A 56 14.10 14.35 -13.68
N GLN A 57 13.85 13.24 -14.38
CA GLN A 57 12.52 12.95 -14.93
C GLN A 57 11.54 12.61 -13.82
N LEU A 58 11.98 11.79 -12.86
CA LEU A 58 11.22 11.51 -11.64
C LEU A 58 10.93 12.79 -10.86
N GLY A 59 11.94 13.65 -10.69
CA GLY A 59 11.77 14.95 -10.03
C GLY A 59 10.71 15.81 -10.68
N HIS A 60 10.70 15.91 -12.01
CA HIS A 60 9.68 16.68 -12.74
C HIS A 60 8.27 16.07 -12.60
N ALA A 61 8.16 14.74 -12.63
CA ALA A 61 6.89 14.05 -12.44
C ALA A 61 6.31 14.30 -11.04
N ILE A 62 7.15 14.18 -9.99
CA ILE A 62 6.75 14.45 -8.60
C ILE A 62 6.37 15.92 -8.43
N GLN A 63 7.15 16.86 -9.00
CA GLN A 63 6.84 18.29 -8.94
C GLN A 63 5.48 18.61 -9.57
N THR A 64 5.16 17.99 -10.71
CA THR A 64 3.86 18.15 -11.37
C THR A 64 2.73 17.63 -10.47
N HIS A 65 2.91 16.45 -9.87
CA HIS A 65 1.93 15.91 -8.93
C HIS A 65 1.71 16.83 -7.73
N ILE A 66 2.76 17.39 -7.14
CA ILE A 66 2.66 18.34 -6.01
C ILE A 66 1.82 19.55 -6.40
N ILE A 67 2.10 20.15 -7.56
CA ILE A 67 1.39 21.34 -8.06
C ILE A 67 -0.10 21.04 -8.30
N ASP A 68 -0.40 19.87 -8.85
CA ASP A 68 -1.76 19.50 -9.24
C ASP A 68 -2.65 19.03 -8.08
N THR A 69 -2.05 18.56 -6.97
CA THR A 69 -2.79 17.87 -5.90
C THR A 69 -2.73 18.51 -4.52
N LEU A 70 -1.74 19.36 -4.25
CA LEU A 70 -1.57 20.01 -2.95
C LEU A 70 -2.07 21.45 -2.98
N SER A 71 -2.65 21.91 -1.88
CA SER A 71 -2.95 23.32 -1.64
C SER A 71 -1.66 24.15 -1.50
N ASN A 72 -1.76 25.47 -1.66
CA ASN A 72 -0.58 26.35 -1.55
C ASN A 72 0.14 26.19 -0.19
N ASP A 73 -0.62 26.11 0.90
CA ASP A 73 -0.06 25.94 2.26
C ASP A 73 0.66 24.59 2.43
N GLU A 74 0.14 23.53 1.80
CA GLU A 74 0.81 22.22 1.80
C GLU A 74 2.08 22.25 0.92
N GLN A 75 2.04 22.93 -0.24
CA GLN A 75 3.20 23.05 -1.12
C GLN A 75 4.37 23.76 -0.44
N GLU A 76 4.12 24.74 0.41
CA GLU A 76 5.17 25.45 1.18
C GLU A 76 5.92 24.52 2.15
N LYS A 77 5.31 23.41 2.58
CA LYS A 77 5.95 22.42 3.45
C LYS A 77 6.81 21.40 2.70
N VAL A 78 6.69 21.29 1.37
CA VAL A 78 7.28 20.18 0.60
C VAL A 78 8.45 20.68 -0.27
N SER A 79 9.59 20.01 -0.18
CA SER A 79 10.77 20.29 -1.02
C SER A 79 11.32 19.02 -1.65
N ILE A 80 11.64 19.09 -2.95
CA ILE A 80 12.32 18.01 -3.67
C ILE A 80 13.83 18.22 -3.57
N VAL A 81 14.56 17.19 -3.15
CA VAL A 81 16.01 17.22 -2.97
C VAL A 81 16.66 16.21 -3.91
N ARG A 82 17.59 16.70 -4.73
CA ARG A 82 18.46 15.84 -5.55
C ARG A 82 19.63 15.35 -4.72
N ASP A 83 20.04 14.12 -4.97
CA ASP A 83 21.20 13.56 -4.30
C ASP A 83 22.46 14.27 -4.80
N SER A 84 23.25 14.78 -3.86
CA SER A 84 24.52 15.46 -4.16
C SER A 84 25.65 14.49 -4.50
N ILE A 85 25.47 13.20 -4.22
CA ILE A 85 26.45 12.15 -4.45
C ILE A 85 25.82 11.06 -5.33
N GLU A 86 26.39 10.87 -6.51
CA GLU A 86 25.92 9.88 -7.46
C GLU A 86 26.02 8.45 -6.86
N ARG A 87 24.94 7.68 -7.02
CA ARG A 87 24.91 6.22 -6.81
C ARG A 87 25.30 5.71 -5.41
N CYS A 88 25.03 6.48 -4.36
CA CYS A 88 25.29 6.08 -2.97
C CYS A 88 24.10 5.38 -2.27
N GLY A 89 23.12 4.92 -3.05
CA GLY A 89 21.92 4.28 -2.51
C GLY A 89 21.15 5.18 -1.54
N PRO A 90 20.38 4.60 -0.60
CA PRO A 90 19.59 5.35 0.38
C PRO A 90 20.41 6.31 1.26
N LEU A 91 21.70 6.02 1.50
CA LEU A 91 22.56 6.87 2.33
C LEU A 91 22.81 8.25 1.68
N GLY A 92 22.96 8.30 0.35
CA GLY A 92 23.12 9.55 -0.40
C GLY A 92 21.90 10.47 -0.29
N GLY A 93 20.70 9.88 -0.38
CA GLY A 93 19.44 10.58 -0.19
C GLY A 93 19.24 11.08 1.23
N LEU A 94 19.54 10.24 2.23
CA LEU A 94 19.50 10.63 3.64
C LEU A 94 20.45 11.80 3.93
N TYR A 95 21.70 11.72 3.47
CA TYR A 95 22.67 12.79 3.65
C TYR A 95 22.22 14.10 2.98
N SER A 96 21.81 14.04 1.71
CA SER A 96 21.47 15.24 0.93
C SER A 96 20.26 15.98 1.52
N THR A 97 19.29 15.24 2.05
CA THR A 97 18.11 15.80 2.72
C THR A 97 18.46 16.37 4.10
N LEU A 98 19.18 15.63 4.96
CA LEU A 98 19.61 16.14 6.27
C LEU A 98 20.54 17.37 6.15
N ALA A 99 21.33 17.48 5.06
CA ALA A 99 22.22 18.61 4.84
C ALA A 99 21.48 19.94 4.56
N VAL A 100 20.23 19.89 4.08
CA VAL A 100 19.43 21.08 3.74
C VAL A 100 18.21 21.28 4.62
N GLY A 101 17.83 20.25 5.38
CA GLY A 101 16.60 20.23 6.16
C GLY A 101 16.61 21.20 7.35
N PRO A 102 15.56 22.02 7.53
CA PRO A 102 15.45 22.94 8.67
C PRO A 102 15.04 22.27 9.99
N SER A 103 14.39 21.10 9.96
CA SER A 103 13.94 20.42 11.17
C SER A 103 15.12 19.91 12.00
N PRO A 104 14.99 19.81 13.34
CA PRO A 104 16.04 19.26 14.21
C PRO A 104 16.19 17.73 14.11
N ALA A 105 15.13 17.05 13.67
CA ALA A 105 15.12 15.62 13.39
C ALA A 105 14.05 15.29 12.33
N TYR A 106 14.30 14.20 11.63
CA TYR A 106 13.45 13.69 10.56
C TYR A 106 13.08 12.23 10.80
N ALA A 107 11.79 11.91 10.69
CA ALA A 107 11.38 10.55 10.35
C ALA A 107 11.79 10.27 8.90
N VAL A 108 12.32 9.10 8.61
CA VAL A 108 12.69 8.66 7.26
C VAL A 108 11.74 7.55 6.87
N MET A 109 11.02 7.72 5.77
CA MET A 109 10.08 6.75 5.22
C MET A 109 10.42 6.49 3.74
N ALA A 110 10.74 5.24 3.39
CA ALA A 110 10.88 4.86 2.00
C ALA A 110 9.51 4.63 1.32
N VAL A 111 9.40 5.00 0.04
CA VAL A 111 8.15 4.84 -0.73
C VAL A 111 7.73 3.38 -0.95
N ASP A 112 8.61 2.42 -0.66
CA ASP A 112 8.32 1.00 -0.73
C ASP A 112 7.79 0.39 0.57
N MET A 113 7.58 1.20 1.62
CA MET A 113 6.86 0.81 2.83
C MET A 113 5.49 1.52 2.91
N PRO A 114 4.52 1.20 2.03
CA PRO A 114 3.26 1.96 1.98
C PRO A 114 2.36 1.74 3.20
N PHE A 115 2.63 0.74 4.04
CA PHE A 115 1.90 0.48 5.27
C PHE A 115 2.52 1.17 6.49
N MET A 116 3.68 1.82 6.35
CA MET A 116 4.35 2.51 7.45
C MET A 116 3.55 3.75 7.89
N GLU A 117 3.15 3.82 9.15
CA GLU A 117 2.35 4.93 9.69
C GLU A 117 3.18 5.95 10.46
N MET A 118 2.75 7.22 10.44
CA MET A 118 3.48 8.29 11.15
C MET A 118 3.43 8.16 12.67
N ASP A 119 2.35 7.59 13.21
CA ASP A 119 2.16 7.39 14.66
C ASP A 119 3.26 6.53 15.28
N LEU A 120 3.79 5.55 14.54
CA LEU A 120 4.89 4.70 15.01
C LEU A 120 6.16 5.50 15.34
N TYR A 121 6.50 6.52 14.55
CA TYR A 121 7.65 7.36 14.83
C TYR A 121 7.48 8.18 16.11
N PHE A 122 6.25 8.66 16.38
CA PHE A 122 5.96 9.39 17.60
C PHE A 122 5.98 8.48 18.83
N ASP A 123 5.48 7.25 18.69
CA ASP A 123 5.56 6.23 19.73
C ASP A 123 7.03 5.89 20.06
N TRP A 124 7.88 5.71 19.06
CA TRP A 124 9.31 5.45 19.25
C TRP A 124 10.04 6.63 19.91
N LEU A 125 9.71 7.87 19.54
CA LEU A 125 10.22 9.06 20.25
C LEU A 125 9.81 9.09 21.71
N TYR A 126 8.59 8.66 22.03
CA TYR A 126 8.09 8.62 23.40
C TYR A 126 8.79 7.53 24.23
N GLN A 127 9.11 6.39 23.62
CA GLN A 127 9.84 5.30 24.28
C GLN A 127 11.29 5.68 24.62
N VAL A 128 11.94 6.47 23.76
CA VAL A 128 13.28 7.00 23.99
C VAL A 128 13.19 8.25 24.89
N ASP A 129 13.06 8.03 26.21
CA ASP A 129 12.89 9.06 27.24
C ASP A 129 14.20 9.82 27.57
N HIS A 130 14.96 10.20 26.53
CA HIS A 130 16.11 11.09 26.60
C HIS A 130 16.37 11.76 25.24
N ASN A 131 17.21 12.80 25.24
CA ASN A 131 17.52 13.57 24.04
C ASN A 131 18.92 13.30 23.46
N ASP A 132 19.75 12.47 24.11
CA ASP A 132 21.11 12.16 23.69
C ASP A 132 21.16 10.96 22.74
N TRP A 133 20.59 11.12 21.55
CA TRP A 133 20.58 10.12 20.48
C TRP A 133 20.84 10.79 19.14
N ASN A 134 21.49 10.07 18.23
CA ASN A 134 21.74 10.49 16.85
C ASN A 134 20.71 9.89 15.89
N ALA A 135 20.31 8.65 16.16
CA ALA A 135 19.24 7.98 15.42
C ALA A 135 18.43 7.05 16.34
N ILE A 136 17.16 6.85 15.99
CA ILE A 136 16.27 5.84 16.57
C ILE A 136 15.87 4.90 15.45
N ILE A 137 16.23 3.63 15.55
CA ILE A 137 16.11 2.66 14.46
C ILE A 137 15.26 1.47 14.91
N PRO A 138 14.12 1.19 14.25
CA PRO A 138 13.33 0.02 14.55
C PRO A 138 14.04 -1.27 14.11
N TYR A 139 13.79 -2.37 14.81
CA TYR A 139 14.03 -3.71 14.31
C TYR A 139 12.75 -4.53 14.36
N GLY A 140 12.49 -5.32 13.31
CA GLY A 140 11.34 -6.23 13.27
C GLY A 140 11.69 -7.63 13.79
N ASP A 141 10.77 -8.59 13.57
CA ASP A 141 10.85 -9.99 14.03
C ASP A 141 12.15 -10.75 13.66
N SER A 142 12.88 -10.26 12.66
CA SER A 142 14.12 -10.91 12.19
C SER A 142 15.40 -10.42 12.88
N ASP A 143 15.26 -9.63 13.95
CA ASP A 143 16.36 -8.92 14.64
C ASP A 143 17.19 -8.03 13.70
N LYS A 144 16.62 -7.65 12.54
CA LYS A 144 17.27 -6.76 11.58
C LYS A 144 16.77 -5.35 11.80
N ALA A 145 17.72 -4.45 11.97
CA ALA A 145 17.47 -3.02 11.94
C ALA A 145 16.89 -2.62 10.57
N GLU A 146 15.95 -1.67 10.57
CA GLU A 146 15.33 -1.11 9.38
C GLU A 146 15.65 0.40 9.29
N PRO A 147 16.84 0.78 8.81
CA PRO A 147 17.29 2.17 8.84
C PRO A 147 16.44 3.09 7.95
N MET A 148 15.75 2.55 6.95
CA MET A 148 14.87 3.32 6.06
C MET A 148 13.51 3.67 6.67
N ALA A 149 13.25 3.22 7.90
CA ALA A 149 12.11 3.56 8.74
C ALA A 149 12.56 4.26 10.05
N GLY A 150 13.76 4.84 10.08
CA GLY A 150 14.36 5.42 11.29
C GLY A 150 14.03 6.89 11.53
N ILE A 151 14.38 7.38 12.72
CA ILE A 151 14.39 8.81 13.05
C ILE A 151 15.83 9.27 13.18
N TYR A 152 16.18 10.37 12.53
CA TYR A 152 17.56 10.85 12.45
C TYR A 152 17.67 12.32 12.84
N ARG A 153 18.68 12.66 13.64
CA ARG A 153 19.01 14.05 13.93
C ARG A 153 19.70 14.70 12.74
N THR A 154 19.40 15.96 12.48
CA THR A 154 19.96 16.70 11.34
C THR A 154 21.47 16.90 11.44
N HIS A 155 22.02 17.05 12.64
CA HIS A 155 23.46 17.26 12.84
C HIS A 155 24.34 16.08 12.39
N ILE A 156 23.77 14.87 12.26
CA ILE A 156 24.53 13.69 11.83
C ILE A 156 24.98 13.77 10.37
N ALA A 157 24.42 14.68 9.56
CA ALA A 157 24.85 14.87 8.17
C ALA A 157 26.37 15.05 8.05
N SER A 158 26.97 15.77 9.02
CA SER A 158 28.42 15.96 9.11
C SER A 158 29.21 14.67 9.39
N LEU A 159 28.63 13.73 10.13
CA LEU A 159 29.22 12.43 10.43
C LEU A 159 29.10 11.48 9.23
N ILE A 160 27.94 11.48 8.58
CA ILE A 160 27.67 10.69 7.36
C ILE A 160 28.62 11.08 6.22
N GLN A 161 29.05 12.35 6.14
CA GLN A 161 29.98 12.80 5.11
C GLN A 161 31.27 11.95 5.04
N SER A 162 31.79 11.49 6.18
CA SER A 162 32.97 10.60 6.18
C SER A 162 32.68 9.20 5.65
N VAL A 163 31.45 8.70 5.82
CA VAL A 163 31.00 7.39 5.35
C VAL A 163 30.91 7.39 3.82
N LEU A 164 30.44 8.50 3.24
CA LEU A 164 30.23 8.66 1.80
C LEU A 164 31.53 8.70 0.98
N VAL A 165 32.69 8.86 1.63
CA VAL A 165 34.02 8.81 0.99
C VAL A 165 34.68 7.43 1.17
N GLY A 166 34.09 6.56 2.00
CA GLY A 166 34.58 5.22 2.28
C GLY A 166 34.23 4.19 1.22
N GLU A 167 34.75 2.97 1.38
CA GLU A 167 34.41 1.84 0.52
C GLU A 167 33.03 1.24 0.84
N ASP A 168 32.59 1.32 2.11
CA ASP A 168 31.27 0.88 2.56
C ASP A 168 30.36 2.10 2.78
N MET A 169 29.37 2.24 1.90
CA MET A 169 28.37 3.32 1.95
C MET A 169 26.98 2.79 2.34
N SER A 170 26.93 1.68 3.07
CA SER A 170 25.66 1.13 3.56
C SER A 170 25.11 1.94 4.74
N LEU A 171 23.78 1.99 4.85
CA LEU A 171 23.13 2.60 6.02
C LEU A 171 23.55 1.91 7.33
N HIS A 172 23.75 0.59 7.31
CA HIS A 172 24.21 -0.16 8.48
C HIS A 172 25.58 0.31 8.96
N HIS A 173 26.56 0.44 8.05
CA HIS A 173 27.86 0.98 8.40
C HIS A 173 27.77 2.43 8.88
N ALA A 174 26.88 3.23 8.28
CA ALA A 174 26.66 4.60 8.74
C ALA A 174 26.16 4.66 10.19
N LEU A 175 25.28 3.75 10.61
CA LEU A 175 24.80 3.66 12.00
C LEU A 175 25.96 3.40 12.99
N ASP A 176 26.90 2.52 12.63
CA ASP A 176 28.09 2.26 13.45
C ASP A 176 28.97 3.52 13.61
N VAL A 177 29.09 4.30 12.53
CA VAL A 177 29.95 5.50 12.50
C VAL A 177 29.32 6.68 13.26
N ILE A 178 28.00 6.90 13.14
CA ILE A 178 27.37 8.02 13.83
C ILE A 178 27.30 7.80 15.35
N GLY A 179 27.22 6.54 15.82
CA GLY A 179 27.08 6.21 17.24
C GLY A 179 25.81 6.80 17.87
N HIS A 180 25.58 6.53 19.17
CA HIS A 180 24.36 6.97 19.88
C HIS A 180 23.07 6.59 19.14
N VAL A 181 23.01 5.35 18.66
CA VAL A 181 21.85 4.79 17.97
C VAL A 181 21.00 4.04 18.99
N GLU A 182 19.76 4.49 19.15
CA GLU A 182 18.76 3.81 19.96
C GLU A 182 17.99 2.81 19.09
N HIS A 183 17.74 1.63 19.63
CA HIS A 183 17.00 0.58 18.95
C HIS A 183 15.65 0.39 19.62
N VAL A 184 14.59 0.38 18.81
CA VAL A 184 13.21 0.17 19.27
C VAL A 184 12.66 -1.13 18.72
N ASP A 185 12.01 -1.90 19.59
CA ASP A 185 11.37 -3.15 19.19
C ASP A 185 10.10 -2.84 18.41
N ALA A 186 10.08 -3.23 17.13
CA ALA A 186 8.95 -3.07 16.23
C ALA A 186 8.50 -4.43 15.67
N SER A 187 8.78 -5.52 16.40
CA SER A 187 8.39 -6.90 16.04
C SER A 187 6.87 -7.01 15.77
N ASP A 188 6.05 -6.39 16.63
CA ASP A 188 4.59 -6.33 16.48
C ASP A 188 4.12 -5.55 15.24
N TYR A 189 5.01 -4.77 14.61
CA TYR A 189 4.73 -3.90 13.45
C TYR A 189 5.49 -4.35 12.18
N THR A 190 5.81 -5.64 12.09
CA THR A 190 6.53 -6.23 10.95
C THR A 190 5.78 -6.02 9.61
N TRP A 191 4.45 -5.89 9.65
CA TRP A 191 3.64 -5.61 8.45
C TRP A 191 3.84 -4.17 7.94
N GLU A 192 3.84 -3.20 8.84
CA GLU A 192 4.01 -1.77 8.57
C GLU A 192 5.41 -1.47 8.02
N LEU A 193 6.42 -2.21 8.50
CA LEU A 193 7.81 -2.16 8.04
C LEU A 193 8.07 -2.96 6.74
N SER A 194 7.06 -3.60 6.17
CA SER A 194 7.28 -4.48 5.02
C SER A 194 7.59 -3.72 3.72
N ASN A 195 8.72 -4.08 3.10
CA ASN A 195 9.21 -3.46 1.87
C ASN A 195 8.66 -4.15 0.61
N ILE A 196 8.11 -3.37 -0.31
CA ILE A 196 7.62 -3.81 -1.61
C ILE A 196 8.71 -3.72 -2.67
N ASN A 197 9.29 -4.86 -3.04
CA ASN A 197 10.45 -4.92 -3.93
C ASN A 197 10.22 -5.58 -5.29
N ARG A 198 9.12 -6.32 -5.46
CA ARG A 198 8.73 -6.93 -6.74
C ARG A 198 7.35 -6.47 -7.16
N PHE A 199 7.08 -6.54 -8.46
CA PHE A 199 5.81 -6.09 -9.01
C PHE A 199 4.64 -6.95 -8.53
N GLU A 200 4.89 -8.23 -8.27
CA GLU A 200 3.90 -9.13 -7.67
C GLU A 200 3.56 -8.72 -6.22
N ASP A 201 4.57 -8.39 -5.42
CA ASP A 201 4.39 -7.90 -4.03
C ASP A 201 3.58 -6.60 -4.03
N TYR A 202 3.87 -5.70 -4.97
CA TYR A 202 3.15 -4.44 -5.16
C TYR A 202 1.67 -4.69 -5.49
N GLN A 203 1.37 -5.61 -6.41
CA GLN A 203 -0.01 -5.96 -6.75
C GLN A 203 -0.77 -6.49 -5.55
N TRP A 204 -0.14 -7.34 -4.74
CA TRP A 204 -0.71 -7.87 -3.51
C TRP A 204 -0.97 -6.79 -2.46
N ALA A 205 0.05 -5.97 -2.18
CA ALA A 205 -0.07 -4.89 -1.21
C ALA A 205 -1.14 -3.89 -1.62
N ARG A 206 -1.17 -3.46 -2.89
CA ARG A 206 -2.21 -2.60 -3.42
C ARG A 206 -3.59 -3.25 -3.28
N ALA A 207 -3.70 -4.54 -3.60
CA ALA A 207 -4.96 -5.24 -3.52
C ALA A 207 -5.51 -5.38 -2.08
N LEU A 208 -4.62 -5.53 -1.10
CA LEU A 208 -4.95 -5.51 0.33
C LEU A 208 -5.38 -4.11 0.77
N ALA A 209 -4.62 -3.07 0.40
CA ALA A 209 -4.96 -1.70 0.70
C ALA A 209 -6.32 -1.29 0.10
N GLU A 210 -6.61 -1.67 -1.15
CA GLU A 210 -7.92 -1.44 -1.77
C GLU A 210 -9.06 -2.16 -1.05
N ASN A 211 -8.81 -3.30 -0.38
CA ASN A 211 -9.84 -4.01 0.38
C ASN A 211 -10.32 -3.21 1.60
N GLU A 212 -9.48 -2.35 2.16
CA GLU A 212 -9.85 -1.50 3.32
C GLU A 212 -10.92 -0.47 2.95
N PHE A 213 -10.91 0.02 1.71
CA PHE A 213 -11.87 1.00 1.20
C PHE A 213 -13.07 0.37 0.51
N ARG A 214 -13.09 -0.96 0.36
CA ARG A 214 -14.23 -1.66 -0.20
C ARG A 214 -15.35 -1.73 0.82
N ARG A 215 -16.57 -1.49 0.33
CA ARG A 215 -17.77 -1.76 1.13
C ARG A 215 -17.84 -3.25 1.50
N VAL A 216 -17.45 -4.12 0.58
CA VAL A 216 -17.35 -5.56 0.81
C VAL A 216 -15.97 -6.03 0.35
N PRO A 217 -15.07 -6.39 1.27
CA PRO A 217 -13.78 -6.98 0.93
C PRO A 217 -13.95 -8.19 0.00
N LEU A 218 -13.00 -8.37 -0.91
CA LEU A 218 -13.07 -9.49 -1.86
C LEU A 218 -11.73 -10.19 -2.06
N ILE A 219 -11.80 -11.49 -2.34
CA ILE A 219 -10.69 -12.34 -2.74
C ILE A 219 -11.02 -12.93 -4.11
N SER A 220 -10.07 -12.86 -5.04
CA SER A 220 -10.21 -13.47 -6.37
C SER A 220 -9.61 -14.86 -6.41
N VAL A 221 -10.39 -15.85 -6.85
CA VAL A 221 -9.87 -17.20 -7.14
C VAL A 221 -9.69 -17.33 -8.65
N VAL A 222 -8.44 -17.47 -9.07
CA VAL A 222 -8.03 -17.48 -10.49
C VAL A 222 -7.46 -18.84 -10.86
N ALA A 223 -7.72 -19.30 -12.08
CA ALA A 223 -6.97 -20.41 -12.65
C ALA A 223 -6.86 -20.30 -14.16
N SER A 224 -5.66 -20.55 -14.67
CA SER A 224 -5.26 -20.43 -16.08
C SER A 224 -5.95 -21.45 -16.99
N LYS A 225 -6.41 -22.60 -16.47
CA LYS A 225 -7.09 -23.66 -17.25
C LYS A 225 -8.53 -23.92 -16.77
N ARG A 226 -9.34 -24.55 -17.64
CA ARG A 226 -10.67 -25.08 -17.27
C ARG A 226 -10.50 -26.39 -16.47
N LYS A 227 -11.47 -26.70 -15.60
CA LYS A 227 -11.51 -27.94 -14.79
C LYS A 227 -10.30 -28.15 -13.86
N THR A 228 -9.72 -27.06 -13.35
CA THR A 228 -8.56 -27.08 -12.44
C THR A 228 -8.92 -27.26 -10.97
N GLY A 229 -10.20 -27.43 -10.63
CA GLY A 229 -10.63 -27.51 -9.23
C GLY A 229 -10.94 -26.17 -8.56
N LYS A 230 -11.07 -25.06 -9.31
CA LYS A 230 -11.51 -23.75 -8.77
C LYS A 230 -12.74 -23.86 -7.89
N THR A 231 -13.79 -24.54 -8.35
CA THR A 231 -15.02 -24.73 -7.58
C THR A 231 -14.75 -25.47 -6.25
N THR A 232 -13.81 -26.42 -6.22
CA THR A 232 -13.39 -27.09 -4.99
C THR A 232 -12.69 -26.13 -4.04
N VAL A 233 -11.82 -25.26 -4.55
CA VAL A 233 -11.13 -24.24 -3.74
C VAL A 233 -12.14 -23.21 -3.21
N VAL A 234 -13.01 -22.68 -4.06
CA VAL A 234 -14.05 -21.71 -3.68
C VAL A 234 -14.96 -22.30 -2.59
N THR A 235 -15.47 -23.52 -2.78
CA THR A 235 -16.38 -24.15 -1.79
C THR A 235 -15.70 -24.44 -0.46
N ARG A 236 -14.42 -24.87 -0.46
CA ARG A 236 -13.64 -25.02 0.77
C ARG A 236 -13.39 -23.68 1.45
N LEU A 237 -13.05 -22.65 0.68
CA LEU A 237 -12.81 -21.31 1.21
C LEU A 237 -14.08 -20.74 1.86
N VAL A 238 -15.25 -20.92 1.23
CA VAL A 238 -16.55 -20.57 1.86
C VAL A 238 -16.69 -21.27 3.22
N SER A 239 -16.44 -22.58 3.27
CA SER A 239 -16.58 -23.35 4.51
C SER A 239 -15.62 -22.89 5.61
N GLU A 240 -14.37 -22.58 5.28
CA GLU A 240 -13.38 -22.12 6.26
C GLU A 240 -13.67 -20.70 6.76
N LEU A 241 -14.09 -19.79 5.86
CA LEU A 241 -14.47 -18.43 6.24
C LEU A 241 -15.73 -18.40 7.11
N GLN A 242 -16.72 -19.25 6.80
CA GLN A 242 -17.89 -19.42 7.65
C GLN A 242 -17.53 -20.01 9.02
N ARG A 243 -16.54 -20.90 9.09
CA ARG A 243 -16.07 -21.49 10.35
C ARG A 243 -15.46 -20.44 11.29
N VAL A 244 -14.87 -19.38 10.75
CA VAL A 244 -14.37 -18.23 11.54
C VAL A 244 -15.43 -17.14 11.74
N GLY A 245 -16.69 -17.40 11.38
CA GLY A 245 -17.84 -16.54 11.69
C GLY A 245 -18.19 -15.50 10.62
N LEU A 246 -17.58 -15.54 9.44
CA LEU A 246 -17.86 -14.59 8.35
C LEU A 246 -19.03 -15.06 7.48
N SER A 247 -19.91 -14.14 7.11
CA SER A 247 -20.87 -14.34 6.03
C SER A 247 -20.17 -14.16 4.68
N VAL A 248 -20.38 -15.11 3.76
CA VAL A 248 -19.58 -15.22 2.53
C VAL A 248 -20.46 -15.17 1.30
N GLY A 249 -20.16 -14.26 0.38
CA GLY A 249 -20.73 -14.21 -0.97
C GLY A 249 -19.83 -14.88 -1.99
N VAL A 250 -20.43 -15.37 -3.08
CA VAL A 250 -19.67 -15.91 -4.23
C VAL A 250 -20.20 -15.28 -5.50
N VAL A 251 -19.31 -14.64 -6.26
CA VAL A 251 -19.61 -14.08 -7.58
C VAL A 251 -18.82 -14.85 -8.63
N LYS A 252 -19.51 -15.35 -9.66
CA LYS A 252 -18.89 -16.04 -10.79
C LYS A 252 -19.36 -15.46 -12.10
N SER A 253 -18.48 -15.48 -13.11
CA SER A 253 -18.87 -15.19 -14.49
C SER A 253 -19.40 -16.44 -15.19
N ASP A 254 -20.53 -16.36 -15.90
CA ASP A 254 -20.90 -17.33 -16.92
C ASP A 254 -21.09 -16.63 -18.28
N LYS A 255 -20.26 -17.00 -19.26
CA LYS A 255 -20.32 -16.42 -20.61
C LYS A 255 -21.41 -17.04 -21.48
N HIS A 256 -22.04 -18.12 -21.04
CA HIS A 256 -23.07 -18.85 -21.79
C HIS A 256 -24.50 -18.57 -21.28
N GLY A 257 -24.64 -17.65 -20.32
CA GLY A 257 -25.90 -17.39 -19.62
C GLY A 257 -26.16 -18.42 -18.52
N PHE A 258 -27.16 -18.15 -17.68
CA PHE A 258 -27.54 -19.03 -16.58
C PHE A 258 -29.04 -18.92 -16.30
N HIS A 259 -29.59 -19.95 -15.66
CA HIS A 259 -30.96 -19.97 -15.15
C HIS A 259 -30.91 -20.08 -13.62
N MET A 260 -31.42 -19.06 -12.92
CA MET A 260 -31.59 -19.07 -11.46
C MET A 260 -33.05 -19.28 -11.02
N ASP A 261 -34.01 -19.27 -11.94
CA ASP A 261 -35.45 -19.46 -11.69
C ASP A 261 -35.99 -20.61 -12.56
N HIS A 262 -37.10 -21.21 -12.12
CA HIS A 262 -37.79 -22.29 -12.84
C HIS A 262 -38.72 -21.72 -13.91
N GLU A 263 -38.72 -22.35 -15.09
CA GLU A 263 -39.59 -21.93 -16.17
C GLU A 263 -41.08 -22.12 -15.81
N GLY A 264 -41.88 -21.07 -16.05
CA GLY A 264 -43.34 -21.10 -15.84
C GLY A 264 -43.83 -20.71 -14.44
N THR A 265 -42.93 -20.33 -13.52
CA THR A 265 -43.31 -19.71 -12.25
C THR A 265 -43.86 -18.28 -12.46
N ASP A 266 -44.57 -17.74 -11.47
CA ASP A 266 -45.12 -16.37 -11.54
C ASP A 266 -44.01 -15.33 -11.79
N THR A 267 -42.83 -15.53 -11.20
CA THR A 267 -41.66 -14.68 -11.38
C THR A 267 -41.06 -14.78 -12.79
N ASP A 268 -40.98 -15.98 -13.35
CA ASP A 268 -40.53 -16.18 -14.73
C ASP A 268 -41.51 -15.57 -15.75
N LEU A 269 -42.82 -15.77 -15.53
CA LEU A 269 -43.87 -15.20 -16.37
C LEU A 269 -43.84 -13.66 -16.34
N ALA A 270 -43.71 -13.06 -15.14
CA ALA A 270 -43.57 -11.60 -15.01
C ALA A 270 -42.31 -11.07 -15.71
N TYR A 271 -41.18 -11.77 -15.59
CA TYR A 271 -39.94 -11.37 -16.26
C TYR A 271 -40.04 -11.48 -17.79
N LYS A 272 -40.66 -12.56 -18.30
CA LYS A 272 -40.95 -12.77 -19.74
C LYS A 272 -41.94 -11.75 -20.28
N ALA A 273 -42.91 -11.30 -19.47
CA ALA A 273 -43.86 -10.26 -19.83
C ALA A 273 -43.23 -8.85 -19.97
N GLY A 274 -41.98 -8.67 -19.54
CA GLY A 274 -41.21 -7.44 -19.77
C GLY A 274 -40.82 -6.67 -18.51
N ALA A 275 -41.00 -7.25 -17.30
CA ALA A 275 -40.47 -6.63 -16.10
C ALA A 275 -38.93 -6.47 -16.19
N ASN A 276 -38.43 -5.28 -15.83
CA ASN A 276 -37.00 -4.99 -15.80
C ASN A 276 -36.30 -5.60 -14.58
N ALA A 277 -37.04 -5.83 -13.50
CA ALA A 277 -36.57 -6.55 -12.33
C ALA A 277 -37.73 -7.34 -11.71
N VAL A 278 -37.42 -8.52 -11.19
CA VAL A 278 -38.36 -9.36 -10.43
C VAL A 278 -37.65 -9.81 -9.16
N ALA A 279 -38.32 -9.73 -8.02
CA ALA A 279 -37.82 -10.18 -6.74
C ALA A 279 -38.78 -11.20 -6.12
N ILE A 280 -38.24 -12.22 -5.46
CA ILE A 280 -38.98 -13.22 -4.69
C ILE A 280 -38.34 -13.37 -3.33
N ALA A 281 -39.17 -13.45 -2.29
CA ALA A 281 -38.75 -13.69 -0.92
C ALA A 281 -39.49 -14.92 -0.39
N GLY A 282 -38.73 -15.93 0.04
CA GLY A 282 -39.21 -17.10 0.77
C GLY A 282 -38.82 -17.04 2.24
N PRO A 283 -39.17 -18.06 3.05
CA PRO A 283 -38.86 -18.07 4.49
C PRO A 283 -37.37 -17.99 4.83
N ASN A 284 -36.49 -18.52 3.97
CA ASN A 284 -35.06 -18.65 4.23
C ASN A 284 -34.17 -18.14 3.08
N GLU A 285 -34.75 -17.61 2.00
CA GLU A 285 -33.98 -17.17 0.83
C GLU A 285 -34.67 -16.03 0.10
N THR A 286 -33.89 -15.21 -0.60
CA THR A 286 -34.37 -14.13 -1.45
C THR A 286 -33.58 -14.15 -2.74
N ALA A 287 -34.28 -14.00 -3.87
CA ALA A 287 -33.66 -13.90 -5.18
C ALA A 287 -34.17 -12.66 -5.92
N ILE A 288 -33.26 -12.00 -6.63
CA ILE A 288 -33.58 -10.85 -7.48
C ILE A 288 -33.01 -11.12 -8.87
N ARG A 289 -33.87 -11.02 -9.88
CA ARG A 289 -33.52 -11.15 -11.31
C ARG A 289 -33.66 -9.79 -11.98
N ILE A 290 -32.55 -9.22 -12.44
CA ILE A 290 -32.50 -7.89 -13.06
C ILE A 290 -32.10 -8.03 -14.53
N ARG A 291 -32.82 -7.34 -15.41
CA ARG A 291 -32.51 -7.25 -16.84
C ARG A 291 -31.41 -6.23 -17.05
N THR A 292 -30.33 -6.64 -17.71
CA THR A 292 -29.20 -5.76 -18.04
C THR A 292 -29.07 -5.63 -19.57
N LYS A 293 -28.59 -4.47 -20.05
CA LYS A 293 -28.30 -4.26 -21.48
C LYS A 293 -27.00 -4.94 -21.89
N GLU A 294 -26.03 -4.94 -20.98
CA GLU A 294 -24.71 -5.55 -21.10
C GLU A 294 -24.42 -6.36 -19.84
N GLN A 295 -23.37 -7.17 -19.86
CA GLN A 295 -22.96 -7.92 -18.67
C GLN A 295 -22.53 -6.95 -17.56
N SER A 296 -23.14 -7.06 -16.37
CA SER A 296 -22.72 -6.27 -15.20
C SER A 296 -21.25 -6.53 -14.87
N SER A 297 -20.58 -5.48 -14.40
CA SER A 297 -19.27 -5.58 -13.74
C SER A 297 -19.40 -6.56 -12.56
N LEU A 298 -18.61 -7.64 -12.60
CA LEU A 298 -18.58 -8.60 -11.49
C LEU A 298 -18.09 -7.94 -10.21
N TYR A 299 -17.19 -6.96 -10.34
CA TYR A 299 -16.69 -6.17 -9.24
C TYR A 299 -17.83 -5.40 -8.56
N ASP A 300 -18.66 -4.70 -9.34
CA ASP A 300 -19.77 -3.92 -8.79
C ASP A 300 -20.78 -4.84 -8.07
N LEU A 301 -21.03 -6.03 -8.63
CA LEU A 301 -21.88 -7.03 -7.98
C LEU A 301 -21.33 -7.44 -6.60
N THR A 302 -20.00 -7.59 -6.45
CA THR A 302 -19.40 -7.92 -5.14
C THR A 302 -19.73 -6.87 -4.08
N GLN A 303 -19.73 -5.58 -4.44
CA GLN A 303 -19.90 -4.47 -3.50
C GLN A 303 -21.34 -4.26 -3.03
N HIS A 304 -22.31 -4.90 -3.68
CA HIS A 304 -23.73 -4.86 -3.31
C HIS A 304 -24.20 -6.09 -2.53
N MET A 305 -23.33 -7.08 -2.31
CA MET A 305 -23.71 -8.27 -1.56
C MET A 305 -23.84 -7.96 -0.06
N PRO A 306 -24.89 -8.44 0.62
CA PRO A 306 -25.09 -8.23 2.06
C PRO A 306 -24.30 -9.27 2.87
N VAL A 307 -22.97 -9.27 2.74
CA VAL A 307 -22.05 -10.23 3.35
C VAL A 307 -20.76 -9.54 3.81
N ASP A 308 -19.99 -10.20 4.67
CA ASP A 308 -18.73 -9.67 5.19
C ASP A 308 -17.59 -9.77 4.18
N ILE A 309 -17.62 -10.78 3.30
CA ILE A 309 -16.58 -11.00 2.28
C ILE A 309 -17.14 -11.69 1.03
N VAL A 310 -16.59 -11.34 -0.14
CA VAL A 310 -16.94 -11.98 -1.42
C VAL A 310 -15.77 -12.74 -2.02
N ILE A 311 -16.03 -13.96 -2.47
CA ILE A 311 -15.11 -14.72 -3.33
C ILE A 311 -15.50 -14.50 -4.78
N LEU A 312 -14.60 -13.87 -5.55
CA LEU A 312 -14.77 -13.66 -6.98
C LEU A 312 -14.08 -14.77 -7.77
N GLU A 313 -14.86 -15.64 -8.41
CA GLU A 313 -14.33 -16.64 -9.35
C GLU A 313 -14.18 -16.01 -10.74
N THR A 314 -12.93 -15.78 -11.16
CA THR A 314 -12.62 -15.12 -12.44
C THR A 314 -11.47 -15.80 -13.21
N ARG A 315 -11.34 -15.46 -14.49
CA ARG A 315 -10.22 -15.89 -15.36
C ARG A 315 -9.14 -14.83 -15.55
N SER A 316 -9.43 -13.59 -15.22
CA SER A 316 -8.51 -12.46 -15.34
C SER A 316 -8.17 -11.92 -13.95
N GLN A 317 -6.96 -11.38 -13.83
CA GLN A 317 -6.54 -10.71 -12.63
C GLN A 317 -7.20 -9.33 -12.57
N GLY A 318 -7.86 -9.03 -11.46
CA GLY A 318 -8.26 -7.67 -11.07
C GLY A 318 -7.39 -7.21 -9.90
N ILE A 319 -7.59 -5.98 -9.43
CA ILE A 319 -6.89 -5.49 -8.24
C ILE A 319 -7.57 -6.10 -7.01
N ALA A 320 -7.24 -7.34 -6.65
CA ALA A 320 -7.77 -8.01 -5.48
C ALA A 320 -6.80 -9.11 -5.04
N PRO A 321 -6.74 -9.48 -3.74
CA PRO A 321 -5.96 -10.61 -3.27
C PRO A 321 -6.29 -11.86 -4.10
N ILE A 322 -5.27 -12.59 -4.58
CA ILE A 322 -5.45 -13.67 -5.55
C ILE A 322 -5.09 -15.02 -4.95
N ILE A 323 -6.00 -15.99 -5.03
CA ILE A 323 -5.67 -17.39 -4.85
C ILE A 323 -5.57 -18.03 -6.22
N GLU A 324 -4.34 -18.36 -6.64
CA GLU A 324 -4.10 -19.07 -7.90
C GLU A 324 -4.25 -20.58 -7.70
N VAL A 325 -5.08 -21.21 -8.54
CA VAL A 325 -5.28 -22.65 -8.57
C VAL A 325 -4.50 -23.21 -9.76
N THR A 326 -3.38 -23.87 -9.48
CA THR A 326 -2.50 -24.51 -10.48
C THR A 326 -2.89 -25.94 -10.78
#